data_AF-A0A5R9KV37-F1
#
_entry.id   AF-A0A5R9KV37-F1
#
_cell.length_a   1.000
_cell.length_b   1.000
_cell.length_c   1.000
_cell.angle_alpha   90.00
_cell.angle_beta   90.00
_cell.angle_gamma   90.00
#
_symmetry.space_group_name_H-M   'P 1'
#
loop_
_entity.id
_entity.type
_entity.pdbx_description
1 polymer ?
#
loop_
_entity_poly.entity_id
_entity_poly.type
_entity_poly.pdbx_seq_one_letter_code
_entity_poly.pdbx_strand_id
1 'polypeptide(L)'
;MKTSKWLFLAIILFTTRAALANSSDIPPVSEERYGYFLEKNHKSARIPFELHSNLILIYVKINDTDSLRFILDTGVSSIIVTDPYILKPDKLRLTRKVNLTGAGEGKSISAHVAIDNRFAMGRLRANHQNIVVLEDDFLRLSEYVGVPVHGIFGYEVFNNFVVTMDFAKKELILMRPEKYHYKSNKGDKHPLIIEDTKPFTDAVTLFADGREHPIRVLIDTGAGHALLLNNTPKESFRLPEKVIRAQLGRGLNGVINGNLGRIDRLRLGRFEMDNIVASFPDSISFGSKIKEGSERQGNIGCELLRRFRVTMNYQERYMVLKPIKSRLREKFEHDMSGMEVRAEGRDLHSYFINHIADDSPALRAGLLEGDQLLFIDDQSASELNISDIYKLMQRGDGKNIDLLVKRKGDIFFTQITLKRMI
;
A
#
# COMPACT_ATOMS: atom_id res chain seq x y z
N MET A 1 -101.77 -3.79 12.08
CA MET A 1 -100.31 -3.91 12.33
C MET A 1 -99.59 -4.01 10.99
N LYS A 2 -98.72 -3.03 10.74
CA LYS A 2 -97.69 -2.85 9.69
C LYS A 2 -97.94 -3.37 8.25
N THR A 3 -97.84 -2.38 7.36
CA THR A 3 -98.19 -2.30 5.94
C THR A 3 -97.18 -2.92 4.96
N SER A 4 -97.74 -3.53 3.93
CA SER A 4 -97.31 -3.76 2.53
C SER A 4 -96.27 -2.80 1.93
N LYS A 5 -95.37 -3.32 1.07
CA LYS A 5 -95.31 -2.96 -0.37
C LYS A 5 -94.36 -3.85 -1.19
N TRP A 6 -94.83 -4.20 -2.38
CA TRP A 6 -94.13 -4.85 -3.50
C TRP A 6 -93.26 -3.87 -4.30
N LEU A 7 -92.39 -4.45 -5.14
CA LEU A 7 -92.07 -4.08 -6.54
C LEU A 7 -90.77 -3.28 -6.82
N PHE A 8 -89.88 -3.92 -7.58
CA PHE A 8 -89.37 -3.58 -8.93
C PHE A 8 -87.88 -3.86 -9.13
N LEU A 9 -87.62 -4.74 -10.09
CA LEU A 9 -86.33 -5.04 -10.70
C LEU A 9 -85.95 -3.87 -11.64
N ALA A 10 -84.77 -3.29 -11.48
CA ALA A 10 -84.18 -2.36 -12.44
C ALA A 10 -82.74 -2.79 -12.74
N ILE A 11 -82.52 -3.18 -13.99
CA ILE A 11 -81.20 -3.44 -14.56
C ILE A 11 -80.54 -2.07 -14.79
N ILE A 12 -79.40 -1.81 -14.14
CA ILE A 12 -78.56 -0.63 -14.40
C ILE A 12 -77.22 -1.13 -14.93
N LEU A 13 -76.94 -0.79 -16.19
CA LEU A 13 -75.64 -0.92 -16.85
C LEU A 13 -74.58 -0.16 -16.03
N PHE A 14 -73.52 -0.85 -15.61
CA PHE A 14 -72.30 -0.19 -15.18
C PHE A 14 -71.50 0.23 -16.41
N THR A 15 -71.55 1.52 -16.75
CA THR A 15 -70.61 2.16 -17.66
C THR A 15 -69.28 2.37 -16.94
N THR A 16 -68.21 1.90 -17.57
CA THR A 16 -66.82 2.08 -17.13
C THR A 16 -66.47 3.56 -17.05
N ARG A 17 -66.20 4.06 -15.85
CA ARG A 17 -65.41 5.29 -15.67
C ARG A 17 -63.95 4.90 -15.49
N ALA A 18 -63.13 5.33 -16.45
CA ALA A 18 -61.68 5.36 -16.31
C ALA A 18 -61.31 6.15 -15.05
N ALA A 19 -60.75 5.46 -14.05
CA ALA A 19 -60.05 6.11 -12.96
C ALA A 19 -58.68 6.53 -13.50
N LEU A 20 -58.46 7.84 -13.60
CA LEU A 20 -57.14 8.43 -13.77
C LEU A 20 -56.23 7.89 -12.66
N ALA A 21 -55.25 7.10 -13.06
CA ALA A 21 -54.16 6.70 -12.16
C ALA A 21 -53.40 7.97 -11.78
N ASN A 22 -53.43 8.33 -10.49
CA ASN A 22 -52.56 9.34 -9.93
C ASN A 22 -51.11 8.94 -10.19
N SER A 23 -50.37 9.83 -10.85
CA SER A 23 -48.93 9.75 -11.04
C SER A 23 -48.22 9.99 -9.70
N SER A 24 -48.04 8.94 -8.90
CA SER A 24 -47.13 9.00 -7.75
C SER A 24 -46.60 7.64 -7.31
N ASP A 25 -46.27 6.77 -8.27
CA ASP A 25 -45.43 5.59 -8.02
C ASP A 25 -44.15 5.67 -8.88
N ILE A 26 -43.52 6.84 -8.88
CA ILE A 26 -42.11 6.94 -9.26
C ILE A 26 -41.34 6.63 -7.96
N PRO A 27 -40.64 5.49 -7.86
CA PRO A 27 -39.73 5.28 -6.75
C PRO A 27 -38.79 6.49 -6.69
N PRO A 28 -38.49 7.06 -5.50
CA PRO A 28 -37.59 8.19 -5.43
C PRO A 28 -36.31 7.80 -6.16
N VAL A 29 -35.97 8.57 -7.21
CA VAL A 29 -34.68 8.45 -7.88
C VAL A 29 -33.66 8.53 -6.75
N SER A 30 -32.96 7.43 -6.45
CA SER A 30 -31.92 7.48 -5.45
C SER A 30 -30.93 8.51 -5.97
N GLU A 31 -30.81 9.66 -5.31
CA GLU A 31 -29.83 10.68 -5.69
C GLU A 31 -28.47 9.98 -5.74
N GLU A 32 -27.98 9.75 -6.96
CA GLU A 32 -26.72 9.04 -7.15
C GLU A 32 -25.63 9.94 -6.57
N ARG A 33 -25.11 9.52 -5.41
CA ARG A 33 -24.19 10.35 -4.65
C ARG A 33 -22.82 10.32 -5.31
N TYR A 34 -22.35 11.49 -5.75
CA TYR A 34 -21.02 11.67 -6.31
C TYR A 34 -19.93 11.59 -5.22
N GLY A 35 -18.74 11.13 -5.63
CA GLY A 35 -17.55 11.10 -4.77
C GLY A 35 -17.62 10.03 -3.68
N TYR A 36 -16.77 10.16 -2.66
CA TYR A 36 -16.60 9.17 -1.60
C TYR A 36 -17.56 9.40 -0.43
N PHE A 37 -18.22 8.35 0.04
CA PHE A 37 -19.14 8.41 1.18
C PHE A 37 -19.26 7.08 1.92
N LEU A 38 -19.73 7.16 3.16
CA LEU A 38 -20.11 5.97 3.95
C LEU A 38 -21.60 5.69 3.80
N GLU A 39 -21.95 4.44 3.50
CA GLU A 39 -23.34 3.99 3.36
C GLU A 39 -24.19 4.27 4.61
N LYS A 40 -25.51 4.35 4.41
CA LYS A 40 -26.53 4.48 5.48
C LYS A 40 -26.25 5.62 6.47
N ASN A 41 -25.59 6.68 6.00
CA ASN A 41 -25.16 7.82 6.79
C ASN A 41 -24.31 7.49 8.04
N HIS A 42 -23.57 6.37 8.00
CA HIS A 42 -22.65 6.04 9.08
C HIS A 42 -21.56 7.11 9.25
N LYS A 43 -21.24 7.42 10.51
CA LYS A 43 -20.20 8.39 10.88
C LYS A 43 -18.78 7.83 10.73
N SER A 44 -18.65 6.50 10.78
CA SER A 44 -17.37 5.81 10.65
C SER A 44 -17.53 4.43 10.03
N ALA A 45 -16.43 3.90 9.49
CA ALA A 45 -16.31 2.54 9.00
C ALA A 45 -15.00 1.93 9.51
N ARG A 46 -15.03 0.62 9.77
CA ARG A 46 -13.85 -0.18 10.09
C ARG A 46 -13.64 -1.18 8.97
N ILE A 47 -12.41 -1.27 8.48
CA ILE A 47 -12.06 -2.06 7.31
C ILE A 47 -10.80 -2.86 7.66
N PRO A 48 -10.87 -4.20 7.71
CA PRO A 48 -9.69 -5.00 7.99
C PRO A 48 -8.68 -4.88 6.83
N PHE A 49 -7.40 -5.02 7.13
CA PHE A 49 -6.34 -5.06 6.15
C PHE A 49 -5.36 -6.22 6.41
N GLU A 50 -4.68 -6.63 5.35
CA GLU A 50 -3.55 -7.56 5.41
C GLU A 50 -2.24 -6.76 5.40
N LEU A 51 -1.20 -7.29 6.05
CA LEU A 51 0.13 -6.65 6.09
C LEU A 51 1.16 -7.64 5.54
N HIS A 52 1.63 -7.40 4.32
CA HIS A 52 2.62 -8.22 3.63
C HIS A 52 3.77 -7.35 3.13
N SER A 53 5.02 -7.74 3.40
CA SER A 53 6.20 -6.92 3.07
C SER A 53 6.07 -5.46 3.55
N ASN A 54 5.46 -5.28 4.74
CA ASN A 54 5.06 -4.01 5.34
C ASN A 54 4.03 -3.16 4.57
N LEU A 55 3.50 -3.62 3.45
CA LEU A 55 2.45 -2.92 2.71
C LEU A 55 1.08 -3.24 3.29
N ILE A 56 0.21 -2.23 3.34
CA ILE A 56 -1.20 -2.38 3.75
C ILE A 56 -2.00 -2.81 2.53
N LEU A 57 -2.50 -4.04 2.52
CA LEU A 57 -3.38 -4.54 1.46
C LEU A 57 -4.82 -4.57 1.93
N ILE A 58 -5.73 -4.08 1.09
CA ILE A 58 -7.15 -4.02 1.38
C ILE A 58 -7.96 -4.60 0.24
N TYR A 59 -9.01 -5.32 0.58
CA TYR A 59 -9.98 -5.81 -0.38
C TYR A 59 -10.95 -4.70 -0.80
N VAL A 60 -11.04 -4.51 -2.11
CA VAL A 60 -11.89 -3.52 -2.75
C VAL A 60 -12.72 -4.18 -3.84
N LYS A 61 -13.81 -3.51 -4.19
CA LYS A 61 -14.65 -3.84 -5.34
C LYS A 61 -14.61 -2.69 -6.32
N ILE A 62 -14.38 -3.00 -7.60
CA ILE A 62 -14.44 -2.05 -8.71
C ILE A 62 -15.51 -2.53 -9.67
N ASN A 63 -16.52 -1.69 -9.90
CA ASN A 63 -17.71 -2.01 -10.67
C ASN A 63 -18.35 -3.32 -10.19
N ASP A 64 -18.30 -4.37 -11.00
CA ASP A 64 -18.85 -5.70 -10.70
C ASP A 64 -17.79 -6.69 -10.21
N THR A 65 -16.50 -6.32 -10.25
CA THR A 65 -15.38 -7.18 -9.84
C THR A 65 -15.07 -6.94 -8.36
N ASP A 66 -15.17 -7.99 -7.55
CA ASP A 66 -14.99 -7.95 -6.10
C ASP A 66 -13.71 -8.65 -5.65
N SER A 67 -13.38 -8.54 -4.37
CA SER A 67 -12.23 -9.19 -3.72
C SER A 67 -10.88 -8.85 -4.36
N LEU A 68 -10.76 -7.64 -4.91
CA LEU A 68 -9.51 -7.13 -5.45
C LEU A 68 -8.62 -6.64 -4.31
N ARG A 69 -7.42 -7.20 -4.16
CA ARG A 69 -6.41 -6.67 -3.24
C ARG A 69 -5.70 -5.46 -3.83
N PHE A 70 -5.75 -4.35 -3.09
CA PHE A 70 -5.09 -3.10 -3.45
C PHE A 70 -4.16 -2.64 -2.33
N ILE A 71 -3.00 -2.09 -2.70
CA ILE A 71 -2.08 -1.43 -1.76
C ILE A 71 -2.64 -0.05 -1.43
N LEU A 72 -2.75 0.26 -0.13
CA LEU A 72 -3.05 1.61 0.34
C LEU A 72 -1.76 2.45 0.35
N ASP A 73 -1.68 3.43 -0.54
CA ASP A 73 -0.50 4.24 -0.78
C ASP A 73 -0.82 5.74 -0.75
N THR A 74 -0.23 6.47 0.20
CA THR A 74 -0.30 7.92 0.33
C THR A 74 0.50 8.68 -0.73
N GLY A 75 1.36 7.99 -1.48
CA GLY A 75 2.22 8.52 -2.53
C GLY A 75 1.60 8.54 -3.93
N VAL A 76 0.41 7.96 -4.13
CA VAL A 76 -0.31 8.00 -5.42
C VAL A 76 -1.48 8.97 -5.42
N SER A 77 -1.68 9.67 -6.54
CA SER A 77 -2.75 10.66 -6.73
C SER A 77 -4.04 10.09 -7.32
N SER A 78 -4.01 8.87 -7.84
CA SER A 78 -5.13 8.22 -8.53
C SER A 78 -5.19 6.74 -8.19
N ILE A 79 -6.35 6.12 -8.41
CA ILE A 79 -6.48 4.66 -8.35
C ILE A 79 -5.79 4.08 -9.59
N ILE A 80 -4.81 3.21 -9.39
CA ILE A 80 -4.07 2.52 -10.45
C ILE A 80 -4.40 1.03 -10.37
N VAL A 81 -4.91 0.46 -11.45
CA VAL A 81 -5.11 -0.98 -11.64
C VAL A 81 -3.87 -1.51 -12.34
N THR A 82 -3.09 -2.31 -11.63
CA THR A 82 -1.79 -2.80 -12.10
C THR A 82 -1.90 -4.06 -12.94
N ASP A 83 -2.91 -4.90 -12.66
CA ASP A 83 -3.26 -6.06 -13.47
C ASP A 83 -4.32 -5.65 -14.51
N PRO A 84 -3.97 -5.48 -15.80
CA PRO A 84 -4.90 -5.01 -16.81
C PRO A 84 -6.02 -5.99 -17.13
N TYR A 85 -5.85 -7.27 -16.81
CA TYR A 85 -6.79 -8.33 -17.20
C TYR A 85 -7.86 -8.61 -16.13
N ILE A 86 -7.70 -8.03 -14.93
CA ILE A 86 -8.60 -8.28 -13.81
C ILE A 86 -9.98 -7.61 -13.97
N LEU A 87 -10.03 -6.51 -14.73
CA LEU A 87 -11.26 -5.80 -15.05
C LEU A 87 -11.69 -6.16 -16.47
N LYS A 88 -12.98 -6.48 -16.66
CA LYS A 88 -13.52 -6.79 -17.99
C LYS A 88 -13.52 -5.52 -18.86
N PRO A 89 -12.74 -5.45 -19.96
CA PRO A 89 -12.61 -4.22 -20.75
C PRO A 89 -13.94 -3.69 -21.30
N ASP A 90 -14.84 -4.58 -21.73
CA ASP A 90 -16.17 -4.20 -22.25
C ASP A 90 -17.08 -3.52 -21.22
N LYS A 91 -16.71 -3.61 -19.93
CA LYS A 91 -17.40 -2.92 -18.83
C LYS A 91 -16.72 -1.63 -18.39
N LEU A 92 -15.61 -1.26 -19.04
CA LEU A 92 -14.87 -0.03 -18.75
C LEU A 92 -15.10 0.98 -19.87
N ARG A 93 -15.45 2.22 -19.49
CA ARG A 93 -15.44 3.35 -20.41
C ARG A 93 -14.03 3.91 -20.52
N LEU A 94 -13.19 3.24 -21.30
CA LEU A 94 -11.83 3.68 -21.60
C LEU A 94 -11.86 4.95 -22.43
N THR A 95 -10.97 5.89 -22.11
CA THR A 95 -10.91 7.21 -22.75
C THR A 95 -9.56 7.44 -23.40
N ARG A 96 -8.72 8.29 -22.79
CA ARG A 96 -7.40 8.62 -23.30
C ARG A 96 -6.34 7.67 -22.76
N LYS A 97 -5.29 7.49 -23.56
CA LYS A 97 -4.01 6.95 -23.12
C LYS A 97 -3.23 8.05 -22.40
N VAL A 98 -2.58 7.69 -21.30
CA VAL A 98 -1.73 8.56 -20.49
C VAL A 98 -0.38 7.89 -20.25
N ASN A 99 0.65 8.69 -20.05
CA ASN A 99 1.96 8.21 -19.63
C ASN A 99 2.13 8.50 -18.14
N LEU A 100 2.45 7.46 -17.38
CA LEU A 100 2.73 7.56 -15.95
C LEU A 100 4.24 7.63 -15.69
N THR A 101 4.58 8.45 -14.70
CA THR A 101 5.93 8.60 -14.16
C THR A 101 5.88 8.45 -12.63
N GLY A 102 6.92 7.85 -12.06
CA GLY A 102 7.10 7.54 -10.65
C GLY A 102 8.52 7.01 -10.38
N ALA A 103 8.76 6.34 -9.25
CA ALA A 103 10.09 5.87 -8.89
C ALA A 103 10.58 4.70 -9.78
N GLY A 104 11.90 4.61 -10.00
CA GLY A 104 12.55 3.51 -10.74
C GLY A 104 13.18 3.92 -12.08
N GLU A 105 14.08 3.07 -12.59
CA GLU A 105 14.98 3.34 -13.72
C GLU A 105 14.36 3.12 -15.11
N GLY A 106 13.17 2.52 -15.19
CA GLY A 106 12.51 2.22 -16.46
C GLY A 106 11.82 3.41 -17.14
N LYS A 107 11.33 3.14 -18.36
CA LYS A 107 10.63 4.14 -19.19
C LYS A 107 9.25 4.50 -18.62
N SER A 108 8.71 5.63 -19.08
CA SER A 108 7.32 6.03 -18.79
C SER A 108 6.35 4.92 -19.18
N ILE A 109 5.30 4.75 -18.39
CA ILE A 109 4.38 3.63 -18.55
C ILE A 109 3.13 4.10 -19.24
N SER A 110 2.73 3.36 -20.25
CA SER A 110 1.46 3.57 -20.92
C SER A 110 0.31 2.99 -20.12
N ALA A 111 -0.75 3.77 -19.96
CA ALA A 111 -1.96 3.38 -19.26
C ALA A 111 -3.19 4.04 -19.90
N HIS A 112 -4.36 3.47 -19.67
CA HIS A 112 -5.64 4.04 -20.09
C HIS A 112 -6.40 4.62 -18.89
N VAL A 113 -7.10 5.73 -19.12
CA VAL A 113 -8.04 6.25 -18.14
C VAL A 113 -9.41 5.63 -18.41
N ALA A 114 -9.92 4.85 -17.46
CA ALA A 114 -11.33 4.47 -17.42
C ALA A 114 -12.09 5.46 -16.53
N ILE A 115 -13.19 6.00 -17.03
CA ILE A 115 -14.02 6.96 -16.29
C ILE A 115 -15.31 6.31 -15.83
N ASP A 116 -15.97 6.95 -14.86
CA ASP A 116 -17.32 6.58 -14.42
C ASP A 116 -17.42 5.20 -13.75
N ASN A 117 -16.45 4.90 -12.89
CA ASN A 117 -16.37 3.64 -12.18
C ASN A 117 -16.93 3.75 -10.76
N ARG A 118 -17.44 2.64 -10.25
CA ARG A 118 -17.83 2.48 -8.85
C ARG A 118 -16.70 1.79 -8.10
N PHE A 119 -16.31 2.35 -6.97
CA PHE A 119 -15.33 1.78 -6.03
C PHE A 119 -16.00 1.54 -4.68
N ALA A 120 -15.72 0.40 -4.06
CA ALA A 120 -16.30 0.06 -2.77
C ALA A 120 -15.30 -0.69 -1.89
N MET A 121 -15.33 -0.40 -0.58
CA MET A 121 -14.43 -1.00 0.40
C MET A 121 -15.12 -1.03 1.77
N GLY A 122 -15.58 -2.21 2.20
CA GLY A 122 -16.43 -2.33 3.39
C GLY A 122 -17.71 -1.48 3.27
N ARG A 123 -17.87 -0.46 4.12
CA ARG A 123 -18.99 0.51 4.06
C ARG A 123 -18.70 1.77 3.24
N LEU A 124 -17.47 1.93 2.76
CA LEU A 124 -17.10 3.01 1.86
C LEU A 124 -17.66 2.71 0.46
N ARG A 125 -18.23 3.74 -0.16
CA ARG A 125 -18.63 3.76 -1.56
C ARG A 125 -18.05 5.00 -2.22
N ALA A 126 -17.69 4.89 -3.47
CA ALA A 126 -17.35 6.01 -4.32
C ALA A 126 -17.90 5.79 -5.71
N ASN A 127 -18.67 6.75 -6.22
CA ASN A 127 -19.26 6.68 -7.55
C ASN A 127 -18.55 7.66 -8.49
N HIS A 128 -18.66 7.41 -9.79
CA HIS A 128 -18.11 8.24 -10.86
C HIS A 128 -16.59 8.48 -10.75
N GLN A 129 -15.84 7.44 -10.37
CA GLN A 129 -14.40 7.50 -10.18
C GLN A 129 -13.64 7.28 -11.48
N ASN A 130 -12.56 8.04 -11.65
CA ASN A 130 -11.57 7.78 -12.68
C ASN A 130 -10.54 6.80 -12.14
N ILE A 131 -10.26 5.75 -12.90
CA ILE A 131 -9.20 4.78 -12.60
C ILE A 131 -8.22 4.75 -13.76
N VAL A 132 -6.96 4.55 -13.44
CA VAL A 132 -5.89 4.37 -14.42
C VAL A 132 -5.61 2.87 -14.53
N VAL A 133 -5.71 2.30 -15.72
CA VAL A 133 -5.46 0.88 -15.98
C VAL A 133 -4.20 0.76 -16.79
N LEU A 134 -3.19 0.04 -16.30
CA LEU A 134 -1.94 -0.17 -17.04
C LEU A 134 -2.21 -0.97 -18.33
N GLU A 135 -1.30 -0.93 -19.30
CA GLU A 135 -1.42 -1.79 -20.49
C GLU A 135 -0.92 -3.21 -20.27
N ASP A 136 0.11 -3.35 -19.43
CA ASP A 136 0.74 -4.62 -19.05
C ASP A 136 1.03 -4.64 -17.55
N ASP A 137 1.01 -5.82 -16.92
CA ASP A 137 1.51 -5.99 -15.54
C ASP A 137 3.03 -6.08 -15.51
N PHE A 138 3.71 -5.03 -15.98
CA PHE A 138 5.17 -4.99 -15.92
C PHE A 138 5.66 -4.88 -14.48
N LEU A 139 4.86 -4.35 -13.54
CA LEU A 139 5.24 -4.18 -12.13
C LEU A 139 5.31 -5.50 -11.37
N ARG A 140 4.57 -6.53 -11.79
CA ARG A 140 4.55 -7.87 -11.18
C ARG A 140 4.53 -7.81 -9.65
N LEU A 141 3.76 -6.87 -9.07
CA LEU A 141 3.81 -6.58 -7.63
C LEU A 141 3.50 -7.81 -6.79
N SER A 142 2.57 -8.64 -7.27
CA SER A 142 2.18 -9.90 -6.65
C SER A 142 3.36 -10.81 -6.31
N GLU A 143 4.40 -10.80 -7.14
CA GLU A 143 5.57 -11.68 -7.00
C GLU A 143 6.52 -11.22 -5.89
N TYR A 144 6.62 -9.92 -5.67
CA TYR A 144 7.46 -9.34 -4.62
C TYR A 144 6.74 -9.28 -3.27
N VAL A 145 5.42 -9.12 -3.29
CA VAL A 145 4.59 -9.12 -2.08
C VAL A 145 4.24 -10.55 -1.64
N GLY A 146 4.23 -11.51 -2.57
CA GLY A 146 3.93 -12.93 -2.31
C GLY A 146 2.44 -13.24 -2.16
N VAL A 147 1.57 -12.28 -2.49
CA VAL A 147 0.11 -12.45 -2.57
C VAL A 147 -0.41 -11.64 -3.76
N PRO A 148 -1.58 -11.98 -4.35
CA PRO A 148 -2.09 -11.24 -5.51
C PRO A 148 -2.31 -9.75 -5.19
N VAL A 149 -1.76 -8.86 -6.02
CA VAL A 149 -1.94 -7.40 -5.94
C VAL A 149 -2.48 -6.91 -7.28
N HIS A 150 -3.67 -6.31 -7.26
CA HIS A 150 -4.36 -5.88 -8.47
C HIS A 150 -4.31 -4.37 -8.69
N GLY A 151 -3.85 -3.60 -7.71
CA GLY A 151 -3.72 -2.17 -7.85
C GLY A 151 -3.23 -1.42 -6.62
N ILE A 152 -3.20 -0.10 -6.75
CA ILE A 152 -2.69 0.86 -5.77
C ILE A 152 -3.69 2.02 -5.70
N PHE A 153 -3.97 2.52 -4.50
CA PHE A 153 -4.85 3.67 -4.28
C PHE A 153 -4.54 4.35 -2.95
N GLY A 154 -4.97 5.59 -2.77
CA GLY A 154 -4.92 6.16 -1.43
C GLY A 154 -5.45 7.58 -1.32
N TYR A 155 -4.94 8.51 -2.14
CA TYR A 155 -5.18 9.95 -1.96
C TYR A 155 -6.63 10.31 -1.63
N GLU A 156 -7.59 9.85 -2.44
CA GLU A 156 -9.00 10.17 -2.24
C GLU A 156 -9.56 9.71 -0.89
N VAL A 157 -9.11 8.57 -0.36
CA VAL A 157 -9.54 8.10 0.96
C VAL A 157 -9.05 9.05 2.06
N PHE A 158 -7.79 9.48 1.98
CA PHE A 158 -7.21 10.41 2.97
C PHE A 158 -7.72 11.85 2.82
N ASN A 159 -8.09 12.25 1.60
CA ASN A 159 -8.66 13.57 1.32
C ASN A 159 -10.11 13.70 1.80
N ASN A 160 -10.89 12.61 1.73
CA ASN A 160 -12.32 12.61 2.09
C ASN A 160 -12.60 12.16 3.55
N PHE A 161 -11.66 11.49 4.22
CA PHE A 161 -11.86 10.99 5.59
C PHE A 161 -10.67 11.27 6.50
N VAL A 162 -10.95 11.32 7.81
CA VAL A 162 -9.91 11.12 8.81
C VAL A 162 -9.63 9.63 8.91
N VAL A 163 -8.43 9.23 8.50
CA VAL A 163 -8.03 7.82 8.37
C VAL A 163 -7.15 7.43 9.54
N THR A 164 -7.55 6.41 10.29
CA THR A 164 -6.69 5.79 11.30
C THR A 164 -6.22 4.43 10.84
N MET A 165 -4.91 4.22 10.76
CA MET A 165 -4.26 2.94 10.54
C MET A 165 -3.89 2.33 11.90
N ASP A 166 -4.61 1.28 12.30
CA ASP A 166 -4.34 0.55 13.55
C ASP A 166 -3.58 -0.75 13.23
N PHE A 167 -2.24 -0.69 13.24
CA PHE A 167 -1.36 -1.84 12.93
C PHE A 167 -1.34 -2.94 14.01
N ALA A 168 -1.88 -2.66 15.20
CA ALA A 168 -2.05 -3.69 16.22
C ALA A 168 -3.28 -4.55 15.90
N LYS A 169 -4.36 -3.91 15.45
CA LYS A 169 -5.62 -4.58 15.08
C LYS A 169 -5.74 -4.97 13.62
N LYS A 170 -4.80 -4.51 12.78
CA LYS A 170 -4.84 -4.66 11.31
C LYS A 170 -6.16 -4.14 10.73
N GLU A 171 -6.59 -2.95 11.16
CA GLU A 171 -7.79 -2.29 10.64
C GLU A 171 -7.53 -0.83 10.28
N LEU A 172 -8.18 -0.36 9.21
CA LEU A 172 -8.43 1.04 8.95
C LEU A 172 -9.70 1.48 9.64
N ILE A 173 -9.69 2.68 10.20
CA ILE A 173 -10.88 3.37 10.70
C ILE A 173 -11.04 4.64 9.88
N LEU A 174 -12.08 4.68 9.05
CA LEU A 174 -12.48 5.87 8.31
C LEU A 174 -13.50 6.63 9.13
N MET A 175 -13.26 7.91 9.40
CA MET A 175 -14.22 8.77 10.08
C MET A 175 -14.49 10.01 9.26
N ARG A 176 -15.76 10.43 9.20
CA ARG A 176 -16.10 11.68 8.54
C ARG A 176 -15.42 12.87 9.24
N PRO A 177 -14.77 13.79 8.50
CA PRO A 177 -13.99 14.87 9.11
C PRO A 177 -14.77 15.71 10.11
N GLU A 178 -16.02 16.07 9.79
CA GLU A 178 -16.89 16.87 10.64
C GLU A 178 -17.33 16.16 11.94
N LYS A 179 -17.07 14.86 12.05
CA LYS A 179 -17.33 14.06 13.26
C LYS A 179 -16.05 13.76 14.03
N TYR A 180 -14.88 14.04 13.47
CA TYR A 180 -13.61 13.80 14.13
C TYR A 180 -13.21 14.94 15.05
N HIS A 181 -12.91 14.58 16.29
CA HIS A 181 -12.32 15.49 17.26
C HIS A 181 -11.05 14.84 17.81
N TYR A 182 -9.95 15.56 17.69
CA TYR A 182 -8.69 15.17 18.29
C TYR A 182 -8.79 15.22 19.82
N LYS A 183 -8.11 14.28 20.48
CA LYS A 183 -7.96 14.21 21.94
C LYS A 183 -6.52 13.80 22.23
N SER A 184 -5.87 14.42 23.22
CA SER A 184 -4.46 14.15 23.56
C SER A 184 -4.17 12.68 23.90
N ASN A 185 -5.14 11.96 24.46
CA ASN A 185 -5.01 10.52 24.73
C ASN A 185 -4.94 9.62 23.46
N LYS A 186 -5.20 10.20 22.28
CA LYS A 186 -5.05 9.52 20.98
C LYS A 186 -3.62 9.52 20.45
N GLY A 187 -2.67 10.20 21.09
CA GLY A 187 -1.28 10.28 20.65
C GLY A 187 -0.83 11.70 20.37
N ASP A 188 0.40 11.85 19.89
CA ASP A 188 1.00 13.16 19.68
C ASP A 188 0.67 13.70 18.29
N LYS A 189 0.31 14.97 18.22
CA LYS A 189 -0.12 15.65 17.00
C LYS A 189 1.10 16.29 16.32
N HIS A 190 1.28 15.99 15.03
CA HIS A 190 2.35 16.55 14.19
C HIS A 190 1.75 17.19 12.94
N PRO A 191 2.24 18.37 12.51
CA PRO A 191 1.75 19.02 11.30
C PRO A 191 2.07 18.18 10.06
N LEU A 192 1.16 18.23 9.09
CA LEU A 192 1.34 17.73 7.74
C LEU A 192 1.32 18.89 6.75
N ILE A 193 2.06 18.75 5.66
CA ILE A 193 1.99 19.62 4.49
C ILE A 193 1.45 18.74 3.36
N ILE A 194 0.34 19.13 2.75
CA ILE A 194 -0.22 18.40 1.60
C ILE A 194 0.14 19.18 0.35
N GLU A 195 1.02 18.61 -0.48
CA GLU A 195 1.49 19.21 -1.73
C GLU A 195 1.37 18.18 -2.85
N ASP A 196 0.79 18.57 -4.00
CA ASP A 196 0.55 17.67 -5.13
C ASP A 196 -0.01 16.30 -4.70
N THR A 197 -1.06 16.32 -3.88
CA THR A 197 -1.76 15.14 -3.32
C THR A 197 -0.99 14.32 -2.27
N LYS A 198 0.23 14.70 -1.93
CA LYS A 198 1.14 13.90 -1.09
C LYS A 198 1.36 14.51 0.30
N PRO A 199 1.42 13.71 1.38
CA PRO A 199 1.61 14.20 2.73
C PRO A 199 3.09 14.27 3.14
N PHE A 200 3.57 15.46 3.48
CA PHE A 200 4.91 15.69 4.01
C PHE A 200 4.88 16.09 5.48
N THR A 201 6.00 15.89 6.18
CA THR A 201 6.20 16.42 7.54
C THR A 201 7.63 16.85 7.76
N ASP A 202 7.80 17.89 8.58
CA ASP A 202 9.09 18.41 9.06
C ASP A 202 9.38 17.96 10.50
N ALA A 203 8.56 17.05 11.04
CA ALA A 203 8.69 16.57 12.42
C ALA A 203 9.83 15.54 12.61
N VAL A 204 10.71 15.38 11.62
CA VAL A 204 11.75 14.36 11.59
C VAL A 204 13.12 15.01 11.71
N THR A 205 13.93 14.47 12.61
CA THR A 205 15.35 14.82 12.76
C THR A 205 16.17 13.55 12.69
N LEU A 206 17.19 13.54 11.85
CA LEU A 206 18.19 12.48 11.82
C LEU A 206 19.37 12.87 12.70
N PHE A 207 19.98 11.88 13.33
CA PHE A 207 21.26 11.99 13.99
C PHE A 207 22.23 11.14 13.20
N ALA A 208 23.17 11.80 12.52
CA ALA A 208 24.21 11.18 11.72
C ALA A 208 25.46 12.05 11.78
N ASP A 209 26.63 11.42 11.78
CA ASP A 209 27.94 12.08 11.86
C ASP A 209 28.07 13.01 13.08
N GLY A 210 27.42 12.64 14.19
CA GLY A 210 27.41 13.41 15.43
C GLY A 210 26.62 14.73 15.38
N ARG A 211 25.75 14.93 14.38
CA ARG A 211 24.94 16.15 14.21
C ARG A 211 23.45 15.84 14.03
N GLU A 212 22.61 16.80 14.41
CA GLU A 212 21.17 16.80 14.12
C GLU A 212 20.91 17.39 12.73
N HIS A 213 20.11 16.67 11.93
CA HIS A 213 19.67 17.08 10.60
C HIS A 213 18.13 17.03 10.54
N PRO A 214 17.43 18.15 10.77
CA PRO A 214 16.01 18.24 10.50
C PRO A 214 15.75 18.01 9.01
N ILE A 215 14.76 17.19 8.68
CA ILE A 215 14.43 16.86 7.29
C ILE A 215 12.94 16.90 7.02
N ARG A 216 12.60 17.31 5.79
CA ARG A 216 11.27 17.11 5.25
C ARG A 216 11.17 15.75 4.57
N VAL A 217 10.20 14.95 5.00
CA VAL A 217 9.95 13.61 4.42
C VAL A 217 8.52 13.47 3.95
N LEU A 218 8.33 12.70 2.89
CA LEU A 218 7.04 12.15 2.50
C LEU A 218 6.64 11.05 3.49
N ILE A 219 5.40 11.04 3.96
CA ILE A 219 4.82 9.89 4.65
C ILE A 219 4.24 8.95 3.60
N ASP A 220 4.82 7.77 3.45
CA ASP A 220 4.65 6.90 2.28
C ASP A 220 4.18 5.50 2.70
N THR A 221 2.87 5.26 2.64
CA THR A 221 2.32 3.94 3.01
C THR A 221 2.51 2.88 1.92
N GLY A 222 2.88 3.27 0.70
CA GLY A 222 3.26 2.37 -0.39
C GLY A 222 4.71 1.91 -0.33
N ALA A 223 5.50 2.41 0.62
CA ALA A 223 6.88 2.02 0.84
C ALA A 223 7.02 0.99 1.98
N GLY A 224 7.69 -0.14 1.69
CA GLY A 224 7.94 -1.19 2.70
C GLY A 224 9.12 -0.92 3.63
N HIS A 225 10.04 -0.02 3.26
CA HIS A 225 11.23 0.34 4.05
C HIS A 225 10.91 1.24 5.25
N ALA A 226 11.89 1.50 6.12
CA ALA A 226 11.72 2.40 7.27
C ALA A 226 11.96 3.86 6.88
N LEU A 227 13.11 4.11 6.27
CA LEU A 227 13.56 5.42 5.82
C LEU A 227 14.21 5.28 4.44
N LEU A 228 13.91 6.19 3.53
CA LEU A 228 14.75 6.41 2.35
C LEU A 228 15.13 7.89 2.28
N LEU A 229 16.40 8.13 1.99
CA LEU A 229 17.00 9.45 1.92
C LEU A 229 17.45 9.71 0.49
N ASN A 230 17.05 10.86 -0.04
CA ASN A 230 17.42 11.25 -1.39
C ASN A 230 18.92 11.52 -1.44
N ASN A 231 19.61 10.85 -2.36
CA ASN A 231 21.02 11.11 -2.62
C ASN A 231 21.14 12.08 -3.80
N THR A 232 20.92 13.38 -3.55
CA THR A 232 21.11 14.42 -4.58
C THR A 232 22.44 15.17 -4.37
N PRO A 233 23.10 15.64 -5.44
CA PRO A 233 24.35 16.40 -5.33
C PRO A 233 24.25 17.68 -4.49
N LYS A 234 23.05 18.26 -4.33
CA LYS A 234 22.81 19.49 -3.56
C LYS A 234 22.47 19.22 -2.09
N GLU A 235 22.01 18.02 -1.74
CA GLU A 235 21.52 17.67 -0.41
C GLU A 235 22.26 16.46 0.17
N SER A 236 23.54 16.27 -0.17
CA SER A 236 24.28 15.04 0.12
C SER A 236 24.34 14.74 1.62
N PHE A 237 23.35 13.98 2.11
CA PHE A 237 23.54 13.12 3.27
C PHE A 237 24.70 12.22 2.93
N ARG A 238 25.79 12.35 3.69
CA ARG A 238 26.92 11.45 3.52
C ARG A 238 26.40 10.04 3.77
N LEU A 239 26.71 9.14 2.84
CA LEU A 239 26.44 7.74 3.07
C LEU A 239 27.16 7.33 4.36
N PRO A 240 26.52 6.49 5.20
CA PRO A 240 27.22 5.89 6.33
C PRO A 240 28.51 5.19 5.87
N GLU A 241 29.49 5.06 6.77
CA GLU A 241 30.76 4.38 6.45
C GLU A 241 30.55 2.95 5.93
N LYS A 242 29.52 2.27 6.44
CA LYS A 242 29.15 0.91 6.06
C LYS A 242 27.83 0.90 5.32
N VAL A 243 27.88 0.54 4.05
CA VAL A 243 26.72 0.34 3.19
C VAL A 243 26.84 -0.95 2.40
N ILE A 244 25.71 -1.47 1.93
CA ILE A 244 25.64 -2.55 0.95
C ILE A 244 24.86 -2.10 -0.26
N ARG A 245 25.25 -2.60 -1.43
CA ARG A 245 24.49 -2.45 -2.66
C ARG A 245 23.29 -3.40 -2.65
N ALA A 246 22.11 -2.92 -3.01
CA ALA A 246 20.89 -3.72 -3.04
C ALA A 246 19.84 -3.16 -4.01
N GLN A 247 18.89 -4.00 -4.42
CA GLN A 247 17.66 -3.54 -5.04
C GLN A 247 16.70 -3.10 -3.92
N LEU A 248 16.49 -1.79 -3.82
CA LEU A 248 15.74 -1.16 -2.73
C LEU A 248 14.23 -1.39 -2.81
N GLY A 249 13.76 -1.86 -3.97
CA GLY A 249 12.38 -2.19 -4.21
C GLY A 249 12.00 -1.95 -5.66
N ARG A 250 10.69 -1.82 -5.89
CA ARG A 250 10.11 -1.60 -7.20
C ARG A 250 9.13 -0.44 -7.16
N GLY A 251 9.43 0.61 -7.90
CA GLY A 251 8.54 1.74 -8.10
C GLY A 251 7.70 1.60 -9.35
N LEU A 252 6.87 2.61 -9.62
CA LEU A 252 6.01 2.63 -10.79
C LEU A 252 6.80 2.45 -12.09
N ASN A 253 8.01 2.98 -12.23
CA ASN A 253 8.86 2.80 -13.43
C ASN A 253 9.83 1.61 -13.34
N GLY A 254 9.65 0.68 -12.40
CA GLY A 254 10.46 -0.54 -12.32
C GLY A 254 11.43 -0.54 -11.14
N VAL A 255 12.54 -1.26 -11.28
CA VAL A 255 13.49 -1.50 -10.20
C VAL A 255 14.11 -0.20 -9.72
N ILE A 256 14.30 -0.09 -8.40
CA ILE A 256 15.00 0.99 -7.74
C ILE A 256 16.28 0.40 -7.15
N ASN A 257 17.43 0.74 -7.72
CA ASN A 257 18.72 0.35 -7.17
C ASN A 257 19.28 1.44 -6.26
N GLY A 258 20.14 1.04 -5.34
CA GLY A 258 20.82 1.96 -4.46
C GLY A 258 21.64 1.24 -3.39
N ASN A 259 21.86 1.95 -2.30
CA ASN A 259 22.59 1.44 -1.16
C ASN A 259 21.68 1.35 0.06
N LEU A 260 21.91 0.35 0.91
CA LEU A 260 21.36 0.28 2.26
C LEU A 260 22.46 0.59 3.26
N GLY A 261 22.10 1.35 4.29
CA GLY A 261 22.99 1.66 5.40
C GLY A 261 22.21 1.85 6.69
N ARG A 262 22.90 2.12 7.79
CA ARG A 262 22.26 2.41 9.08
C ARG A 262 22.45 3.87 9.48
N ILE A 263 21.37 4.46 9.98
CA ILE A 263 21.37 5.78 10.62
C ILE A 263 21.32 5.56 12.13
N ASP A 264 22.22 6.24 12.85
CA ASP A 264 22.40 6.07 14.29
C ASP A 264 21.10 6.26 15.05
N ARG A 265 20.37 7.34 14.75
CA ARG A 265 19.08 7.63 15.34
C ARG A 265 18.20 8.50 14.45
N LEU A 266 16.90 8.26 14.52
CA LEU A 266 15.86 9.13 14.00
C LEU A 266 14.94 9.54 15.14
N ARG A 267 14.62 10.83 15.20
CA ARG A 267 13.59 11.39 16.08
C ARG A 267 12.41 11.83 15.24
N LEU A 268 11.23 11.28 15.52
CA LEU A 268 9.94 11.70 14.95
C LEU A 268 9.11 12.31 16.07
N GLY A 269 9.05 13.64 16.12
CA GLY A 269 8.49 14.34 17.27
C GLY A 269 9.31 14.09 18.53
N ARG A 270 8.72 13.42 19.53
CA ARG A 270 9.42 12.99 20.75
C ARG A 270 9.88 11.52 20.73
N PHE A 271 9.57 10.79 19.66
CA PHE A 271 9.87 9.36 19.58
C PHE A 271 11.23 9.17 18.95
N GLU A 272 12.16 8.62 19.72
CA GLU A 272 13.50 8.26 19.25
C GLU A 272 13.56 6.78 18.91
N MET A 273 14.22 6.47 17.80
CA MET A 273 14.45 5.13 17.30
C MET A 273 15.89 5.05 16.82
N ASP A 274 16.64 4.09 17.34
CA ASP A 274 18.06 3.93 17.04
C ASP A 274 18.30 2.87 15.95
N ASN A 275 19.46 2.96 15.32
CA ASN A 275 20.02 1.96 14.41
C ASN A 275 19.07 1.59 13.26
N ILE A 276 18.52 2.62 12.60
CA ILE A 276 17.49 2.47 11.57
C ILE A 276 18.13 2.09 10.25
N VAL A 277 17.60 1.07 9.58
CA VAL A 277 17.96 0.75 8.20
C VAL A 277 17.38 1.81 7.26
N ALA A 278 18.26 2.50 6.54
CA ALA A 278 17.92 3.54 5.59
C ALA A 278 18.35 3.13 4.17
N SER A 279 17.54 3.51 3.19
CA SER A 279 17.83 3.29 1.77
C SER A 279 18.26 4.58 1.09
N PHE A 280 19.26 4.48 0.23
CA PHE A 280 19.87 5.59 -0.50
C PHE A 280 19.81 5.25 -1.99
N PRO A 281 18.74 5.65 -2.70
CA PRO A 281 18.55 5.30 -4.08
C PRO A 281 19.53 6.06 -4.96
N ASP A 282 19.87 5.46 -6.09
CA ASP A 282 20.65 6.15 -7.09
C ASP A 282 19.92 7.38 -7.63
N SER A 283 20.68 8.41 -7.96
CA SER A 283 20.15 9.68 -8.47
C SER A 283 19.31 9.51 -9.75
N ILE A 284 19.53 8.45 -10.53
CA ILE A 284 18.74 8.13 -11.73
C ILE A 284 17.33 7.63 -11.36
N SER A 285 17.20 6.89 -10.26
CA SER A 285 15.94 6.25 -9.83
C SER A 285 14.89 7.24 -9.32
N PHE A 286 15.33 8.37 -8.75
CA PHE A 286 14.43 9.39 -8.17
C PHE A 286 14.78 10.84 -8.56
N GLY A 287 16.04 11.16 -8.79
CA GLY A 287 16.54 12.54 -8.89
C GLY A 287 16.08 13.31 -10.14
N SER A 288 15.75 12.64 -11.24
CA SER A 288 15.21 13.29 -12.44
C SER A 288 13.73 13.67 -12.34
N LYS A 289 13.04 13.26 -11.27
CA LYS A 289 11.58 13.38 -11.10
C LYS A 289 11.16 14.22 -9.88
N ILE A 290 12.13 14.67 -9.07
CA ILE A 290 11.89 15.66 -8.03
C ILE A 290 11.84 17.02 -8.72
N LYS A 291 10.68 17.71 -8.67
CA LYS A 291 10.54 19.06 -9.23
C LYS A 291 11.63 19.96 -8.66
N GLU A 292 12.25 20.79 -9.50
CA GLU A 292 13.13 21.86 -9.01
C GLU A 292 12.38 22.70 -7.97
N GLY A 293 12.93 22.79 -6.75
CA GLY A 293 12.31 23.49 -5.62
C GLY A 293 11.53 22.62 -4.62
N SER A 294 11.36 21.32 -4.88
CA SER A 294 10.79 20.40 -3.87
C SER A 294 11.79 20.18 -2.74
N GLU A 295 11.48 20.67 -1.54
CA GLU A 295 12.26 20.48 -0.30
C GLU A 295 12.23 19.04 0.25
N ARG A 296 11.69 18.05 -0.49
CA ARG A 296 11.65 16.65 -0.06
C ARG A 296 13.06 16.05 -0.02
N GLN A 297 13.51 15.69 1.18
CA GLN A 297 14.81 15.05 1.42
C GLN A 297 14.71 13.52 1.61
N GLY A 298 13.50 12.97 1.76
CA GLY A 298 13.31 11.53 1.89
C GLY A 298 11.86 11.06 1.96
N ASN A 299 11.65 9.81 2.37
CA ASN A 299 10.35 9.28 2.79
C ASN A 299 10.47 8.38 4.03
N ILE A 300 9.41 8.37 4.83
CA ILE A 300 9.17 7.40 5.90
C ILE A 300 8.17 6.37 5.37
N GLY A 301 8.59 5.11 5.38
CA GLY A 301 7.76 3.99 4.94
C GLY A 301 7.10 3.22 6.08
N CYS A 302 6.35 2.18 5.72
CA CYS A 302 5.52 1.42 6.64
C CYS A 302 6.28 0.61 7.69
N GLU A 303 7.55 0.25 7.49
CA GLU A 303 8.35 -0.40 8.54
C GLU A 303 8.50 0.49 9.78
N LEU A 304 8.56 1.81 9.59
CA LEU A 304 8.57 2.78 10.68
C LEU A 304 7.14 3.15 11.11
N LEU A 305 6.21 3.39 10.17
CA LEU A 305 4.84 3.79 10.53
C LEU A 305 4.11 2.72 11.35
N ARG A 306 4.37 1.43 11.10
CA ARG A 306 3.75 0.32 11.85
C ARG A 306 4.11 0.29 13.32
N ARG A 307 5.12 1.05 13.75
CA ARG A 307 5.49 1.25 15.17
C ARG A 307 4.41 2.04 15.93
N PHE A 308 3.51 2.69 15.22
CA PHE A 308 2.47 3.55 15.76
C PHE A 308 1.08 3.08 15.31
N ARG A 309 0.06 3.51 16.03
CA ARG A 309 -1.26 3.73 15.44
C ARG A 309 -1.27 5.15 14.89
N VAL A 310 -1.49 5.27 13.59
CA VAL A 310 -1.33 6.52 12.84
C VAL A 310 -2.71 7.04 12.45
N THR A 311 -3.02 8.29 12.78
CA THR A 311 -4.23 8.96 12.28
C THR A 311 -3.83 10.11 11.38
N MET A 312 -4.37 10.21 10.17
CA MET A 312 -4.13 11.31 9.24
C MET A 312 -5.42 12.10 9.03
N ASN A 313 -5.32 13.42 9.16
CA ASN A 313 -6.38 14.37 8.85
C ASN A 313 -5.82 15.37 7.84
N TYR A 314 -6.05 15.11 6.55
CA TYR A 314 -5.53 15.98 5.49
C TYR A 314 -6.22 17.35 5.50
N GLN A 315 -7.52 17.40 5.80
CA GLN A 315 -8.29 18.65 5.82
C GLN A 315 -7.77 19.62 6.87
N GLU A 316 -7.48 19.11 8.07
CA GLU A 316 -6.88 19.90 9.16
C GLU A 316 -5.34 19.86 9.17
N ARG A 317 -4.72 19.22 8.18
CA ARG A 317 -3.26 19.17 7.93
C ARG A 317 -2.43 18.70 9.13
N TYR A 318 -2.79 17.56 9.71
CA TYR A 318 -1.96 16.91 10.73
C TYR A 318 -2.06 15.39 10.72
N MET A 319 -1.07 14.76 11.32
CA MET A 319 -1.12 13.37 11.74
C MET A 319 -1.04 13.24 13.26
N VAL A 320 -1.54 12.13 13.78
CA VAL A 320 -1.44 11.75 15.19
C VAL A 320 -0.72 10.41 15.29
N LEU A 321 0.32 10.36 16.12
CA LEU A 321 1.13 9.16 16.34
C LEU A 321 0.91 8.66 17.76
N LYS A 322 0.32 7.47 17.89
CA LYS A 322 0.22 6.76 19.17
C LYS A 322 1.18 5.58 19.18
N PRO A 323 2.17 5.56 20.07
CA PRO A 323 3.16 4.49 20.08
C PRO A 323 2.56 3.13 20.42
N ILE A 324 2.94 2.10 19.70
CA ILE A 324 2.68 0.70 20.05
C ILE A 324 3.94 0.18 20.76
N LYS A 325 3.91 0.15 22.11
CA LYS A 325 5.10 -0.09 22.95
C LYS A 325 5.89 -1.36 22.63
N SER A 326 5.23 -2.44 22.20
CA SER A 326 5.91 -3.66 21.77
C SER A 326 6.68 -3.44 20.46
N ARG A 327 6.03 -2.80 19.48
CA ARG A 327 6.60 -2.56 18.16
C ARG A 327 7.74 -1.55 18.15
N LEU A 328 7.69 -0.52 19.01
CA LEU A 328 8.78 0.44 19.16
C LEU A 328 10.12 -0.17 19.60
N ARG A 329 10.09 -1.37 20.20
CA ARG A 329 11.29 -2.08 20.66
C ARG A 329 11.80 -3.11 19.65
N GLU A 330 11.10 -3.30 18.54
CA GLU A 330 11.56 -4.16 17.46
C GLU A 330 12.78 -3.51 16.78
N LYS A 331 13.78 -4.33 16.47
CA LYS A 331 14.96 -3.89 15.73
C LYS A 331 14.61 -3.70 14.26
N PHE A 332 15.24 -2.72 13.62
CA PHE A 332 15.24 -2.61 12.16
C PHE A 332 16.29 -3.57 11.61
N GLU A 333 15.87 -4.73 11.14
CA GLU A 333 16.79 -5.69 10.51
C GLU A 333 16.59 -5.73 9.01
N HIS A 334 17.70 -5.95 8.31
CA HIS A 334 17.73 -6.26 6.89
C HIS A 334 18.07 -7.73 6.72
N ASP A 335 17.76 -8.27 5.55
CA ASP A 335 18.20 -9.59 5.13
C ASP A 335 19.70 -9.78 5.38
N MET A 336 20.07 -10.92 5.98
CA MET A 336 21.46 -11.27 6.30
C MET A 336 21.99 -12.41 5.43
N SER A 337 21.23 -12.81 4.40
CA SER A 337 21.65 -13.84 3.45
C SER A 337 22.31 -13.21 2.21
N GLY A 338 21.93 -11.98 1.87
CA GLY A 338 22.25 -11.28 0.64
C GLY A 338 21.53 -11.84 -0.59
N MET A 339 20.40 -12.53 -0.42
CA MET A 339 19.56 -12.96 -1.53
C MET A 339 18.22 -12.21 -1.54
N GLU A 340 17.73 -11.93 -2.73
CA GLU A 340 16.37 -11.45 -2.95
C GLU A 340 15.55 -12.54 -3.62
N VAL A 341 14.39 -12.82 -3.06
CA VAL A 341 13.48 -13.86 -3.53
C VAL A 341 12.25 -13.23 -4.14
N ARG A 342 11.72 -13.84 -5.21
CA ARG A 342 10.39 -13.56 -5.75
C ARG A 342 9.52 -14.81 -5.72
N ALA A 343 8.22 -14.62 -5.57
CA ALA A 343 7.22 -15.65 -5.70
C ALA A 343 6.79 -15.79 -7.17
N GLU A 344 6.58 -17.02 -7.61
CA GLU A 344 6.04 -17.38 -8.92
C GLU A 344 4.97 -18.46 -8.78
N GLY A 345 4.32 -18.78 -9.89
CA GLY A 345 3.20 -19.72 -9.93
C GLY A 345 1.86 -19.02 -9.68
N ARG A 346 0.77 -19.75 -9.96
CA ARG A 346 -0.59 -19.20 -9.85
C ARG A 346 -0.99 -18.93 -8.40
N ASP A 347 -0.38 -19.63 -7.46
CA ASP A 347 -0.62 -19.52 -6.02
C ASP A 347 0.43 -18.67 -5.30
N LEU A 348 1.51 -18.26 -5.98
CA LEU A 348 2.63 -17.48 -5.42
C LEU A 348 3.38 -18.20 -4.27
N HIS A 349 3.41 -19.54 -4.34
CA HIS A 349 4.11 -20.40 -3.38
C HIS A 349 5.32 -21.14 -3.99
N SER A 350 5.79 -20.73 -5.17
CA SER A 350 7.09 -21.16 -5.70
C SER A 350 8.10 -20.02 -5.60
N TYR A 351 9.21 -20.23 -4.92
CA TYR A 351 10.15 -19.16 -4.58
C TYR A 351 11.46 -19.31 -5.36
N PHE A 352 11.84 -18.23 -6.06
CA PHE A 352 13.04 -18.18 -6.88
C PHE A 352 13.95 -17.05 -6.43
N ILE A 353 15.25 -17.30 -6.40
CA ILE A 353 16.25 -16.26 -6.19
C ILE A 353 16.26 -15.36 -7.42
N ASN A 354 15.86 -14.10 -7.23
CA ASN A 354 15.84 -13.10 -8.29
C ASN A 354 17.15 -12.32 -8.35
N HIS A 355 17.82 -12.11 -7.21
CA HIS A 355 19.09 -11.42 -7.14
C HIS A 355 19.95 -11.98 -6.00
N ILE A 356 21.28 -11.94 -6.18
CA ILE A 356 22.26 -12.23 -5.13
C ILE A 356 23.26 -11.09 -5.07
N ALA A 357 23.42 -10.51 -3.89
CA ALA A 357 24.41 -9.49 -3.63
C ALA A 357 25.84 -10.05 -3.69
N ASP A 358 26.77 -9.25 -4.19
CA ASP A 358 28.20 -9.56 -4.17
C ASP A 358 28.71 -9.74 -2.73
N ASP A 359 29.72 -10.59 -2.54
CA ASP A 359 30.32 -10.93 -1.24
C ASP A 359 29.33 -11.41 -0.14
N SER A 360 28.12 -11.81 -0.55
CA SER A 360 27.07 -12.24 0.36
C SER A 360 27.28 -13.66 0.91
N PRO A 361 26.64 -14.00 2.05
CA PRO A 361 26.51 -15.38 2.51
C PRO A 361 25.89 -16.33 1.47
N ALA A 362 24.85 -15.90 0.76
CA ALA A 362 24.18 -16.70 -0.28
C ALA A 362 25.13 -17.05 -1.43
N LEU A 363 25.90 -16.06 -1.92
CA LEU A 363 26.91 -16.30 -2.96
C LEU A 363 27.99 -17.28 -2.51
N ARG A 364 28.49 -17.13 -1.27
CA ARG A 364 29.48 -18.05 -0.67
C ARG A 364 28.94 -19.47 -0.47
N ALA A 365 27.64 -19.61 -0.26
CA ALA A 365 26.95 -20.90 -0.21
C ALA A 365 26.71 -21.52 -1.61
N GLY A 366 27.18 -20.87 -2.68
CA GLY A 366 27.09 -21.36 -4.05
C GLY A 366 25.71 -21.19 -4.69
N LEU A 367 24.83 -20.39 -4.09
CA LEU A 367 23.53 -20.03 -4.67
C LEU A 367 23.71 -19.10 -5.87
N LEU A 368 22.78 -19.17 -6.81
CA LEU A 368 22.76 -18.35 -8.03
C LEU A 368 21.35 -17.81 -8.30
N GLU A 369 21.27 -16.71 -9.05
CA GLU A 369 20.00 -16.24 -9.60
C GLU A 369 19.33 -17.32 -10.44
N GLY A 370 18.01 -17.47 -10.29
CA GLY A 370 17.21 -18.51 -10.92
C GLY A 370 17.10 -19.82 -10.14
N ASP A 371 17.82 -19.97 -9.02
CA ASP A 371 17.64 -21.10 -8.10
C ASP A 371 16.25 -21.09 -7.47
N GLN A 372 15.61 -22.25 -7.42
CA GLN A 372 14.34 -22.43 -6.73
C GLN A 372 14.58 -22.94 -5.30
N LEU A 373 14.00 -22.26 -4.32
CA LEU A 373 14.00 -22.72 -2.93
C LEU A 373 12.91 -23.80 -2.76
N LEU A 374 13.31 -25.00 -2.33
CA LEU A 374 12.39 -26.12 -2.06
C LEU A 374 12.14 -26.30 -0.57
N PHE A 375 13.20 -26.23 0.25
CA PHE A 375 13.12 -26.27 1.71
C PHE A 375 14.03 -25.21 2.32
N ILE A 376 13.59 -24.68 3.45
CA ILE A 376 14.36 -23.78 4.31
C ILE A 376 14.31 -24.35 5.73
N ASP A 377 15.47 -24.73 6.26
CA ASP A 377 15.61 -25.61 7.41
C ASP A 377 14.78 -26.89 7.26
N ASP A 378 13.79 -27.09 8.13
CA ASP A 378 12.91 -28.26 8.18
C ASP A 378 11.55 -28.02 7.50
N GLN A 379 11.33 -26.84 6.91
CA GLN A 379 10.04 -26.42 6.35
C GLN A 379 10.07 -26.40 4.83
N SER A 380 9.00 -26.90 4.22
CA SER A 380 8.81 -26.76 2.78
C SER A 380 8.62 -25.29 2.43
N ALA A 381 9.37 -24.79 1.44
CA ALA A 381 9.28 -23.41 1.02
C ALA A 381 7.86 -23.04 0.58
N SER A 382 7.12 -23.96 -0.04
CA SER A 382 5.74 -23.73 -0.48
C SER A 382 4.72 -23.55 0.64
N GLU A 383 5.03 -23.97 1.86
CA GLU A 383 4.17 -23.77 3.04
C GLU A 383 4.40 -22.41 3.70
N LEU A 384 5.48 -21.72 3.32
CA LEU A 384 5.80 -20.38 3.77
C LEU A 384 5.13 -19.35 2.84
N ASN A 385 4.92 -18.15 3.38
CA ASN A 385 4.78 -16.96 2.53
C ASN A 385 6.14 -16.23 2.43
N ILE A 386 6.29 -15.36 1.44
CA ILE A 386 7.55 -14.64 1.20
C ILE A 386 8.02 -13.81 2.41
N SER A 387 7.09 -13.27 3.21
CA SER A 387 7.44 -12.51 4.41
C SER A 387 8.04 -13.40 5.50
N ASP A 388 7.66 -14.67 5.57
CA ASP A 388 8.25 -15.62 6.50
C ASP A 388 9.66 -16.03 6.07
N ILE A 389 9.90 -16.19 4.76
CA ILE A 389 11.24 -16.41 4.21
C ILE A 389 12.19 -15.27 4.61
N TYR A 390 11.80 -14.01 4.39
CA TYR A 390 12.64 -12.87 4.79
C TYR A 390 12.85 -12.78 6.30
N LYS A 391 11.87 -13.15 7.13
CA LYS A 391 12.07 -13.23 8.59
C LYS A 391 13.11 -14.29 8.97
N LEU A 392 13.13 -15.44 8.28
CA LEU A 392 14.14 -16.47 8.51
C LEU A 392 15.54 -15.93 8.22
N MET A 393 15.70 -15.14 7.15
CA MET A 393 16.97 -14.50 6.81
C MET A 393 17.36 -13.32 7.72
N GLN A 394 16.48 -12.91 8.64
CA GLN A 394 16.71 -11.89 9.65
C GLN A 394 16.90 -12.47 11.07
N ARG A 395 17.00 -13.81 11.21
CA ARG A 395 17.08 -14.50 12.53
C ARG A 395 18.30 -14.12 13.37
N GLY A 396 19.36 -13.61 12.75
CA GLY A 396 20.50 -13.04 13.46
C GLY A 396 21.84 -13.45 12.87
N ASP A 397 22.85 -12.66 13.20
CA ASP A 397 24.22 -12.83 12.74
C ASP A 397 24.83 -14.15 13.25
N GLY A 398 25.52 -14.87 12.37
CA GLY A 398 26.14 -16.17 12.65
C GLY A 398 25.17 -17.36 12.73
N LYS A 399 23.87 -17.17 12.44
CA LYS A 399 22.92 -18.28 12.37
C LYS A 399 23.04 -19.01 11.05
N ASN A 400 22.94 -20.34 11.10
CA ASN A 400 22.90 -21.17 9.91
C ASN A 400 21.45 -21.35 9.45
N ILE A 401 21.27 -21.37 8.13
CA ILE A 401 20.03 -21.72 7.44
C ILE A 401 20.39 -22.84 6.46
N ASP A 402 19.76 -23.99 6.61
CA ASP A 402 19.90 -25.11 5.67
C ASP A 402 18.91 -24.95 4.52
N LEU A 403 19.35 -25.21 3.29
CA LEU A 403 18.53 -25.05 2.09
C LEU A 403 18.58 -26.30 1.23
N LEU A 404 17.41 -26.72 0.74
CA LEU A 404 17.30 -27.62 -0.41
C LEU A 404 16.89 -26.80 -1.62
N VAL A 405 17.71 -26.85 -2.66
CA VAL A 405 17.61 -25.95 -3.82
C VAL A 405 17.53 -26.76 -5.10
N LYS A 406 16.74 -26.27 -6.05
CA LYS A 406 16.68 -26.81 -7.42
C LYS A 406 17.26 -25.82 -8.42
N ARG A 407 18.26 -26.25 -9.18
CA ARG A 407 18.91 -25.48 -10.25
C ARG A 407 18.86 -26.27 -11.55
N LYS A 408 18.18 -25.74 -12.57
CA LYS A 408 18.09 -26.34 -13.92
C LYS A 408 17.70 -27.84 -13.92
N GLY A 409 16.96 -28.30 -12.91
CA GLY A 409 16.53 -29.69 -12.76
C GLY A 409 17.27 -30.46 -11.66
N ASP A 410 18.51 -30.08 -11.36
CA ASP A 410 19.33 -30.71 -10.32
C ASP A 410 18.96 -30.19 -8.94
N ILE A 411 18.93 -31.09 -7.96
CA ILE A 411 18.61 -30.77 -6.57
C ILE A 411 19.87 -30.95 -5.72
N PHE A 412 20.19 -29.95 -4.90
CA PHE A 412 21.34 -29.99 -4.01
C PHE A 412 21.05 -29.31 -2.67
N PHE A 413 21.79 -29.74 -1.64
CA PHE A 413 21.77 -29.11 -0.32
C PHE A 413 22.87 -28.08 -0.22
N THR A 414 22.58 -26.97 0.46
CA THR A 414 23.59 -25.99 0.87
C THR A 414 23.22 -25.35 2.21
N GLN A 415 24.17 -24.70 2.85
CA GLN A 415 23.97 -23.99 4.12
C GLN A 415 24.47 -22.56 3.99
N ILE A 416 23.66 -21.61 4.44
CA ILE A 416 24.05 -20.20 4.57
C ILE A 416 24.35 -19.90 6.03
N THR A 417 25.50 -19.32 6.34
CA THR A 417 25.73 -18.65 7.63
C THR A 417 25.40 -17.16 7.49
N LEU A 418 24.25 -16.75 8.04
CA LEU A 418 23.76 -15.38 8.00
C LEU A 418 24.81 -14.41 8.54
N LYS A 419 24.97 -13.28 7.86
CA LYS A 419 25.91 -12.23 8.25
C LYS A 419 25.26 -10.86 8.23
N ARG A 420 25.41 -10.10 9.33
CA ARG A 420 24.99 -8.70 9.36
C ARG A 420 25.94 -7.83 8.53
N MET A 421 25.51 -7.46 7.33
CA MET A 421 26.36 -6.73 6.39
C MET A 421 26.36 -5.21 6.62
N ILE A 422 25.34 -4.65 7.27
CA ILE A 422 25.28 -3.23 7.68
C ILE A 422 24.96 -3.06 9.15
#